data_AF-A0A6A6DZY9-F1
#
_entry.id   AF-A0A6A6DZY9-F1
#
_cell.length_a   1.000
_cell.length_b   1.000
_cell.length_c   1.000
_cell.angle_alpha   90.00
_cell.angle_beta   90.00
_cell.angle_gamma   90.00
#
_symmetry.space_group_name_H-M   'P 1'
#
loop_
_entity.id
_entity.type
_entity.pdbx_description
1 polymer ?
#
loop_
_entity_poly.entity_id
_entity_poly.type
_entity_poly.pdbx_seq_one_letter_code
_entity_poly.pdbx_strand_id
1 'polypeptide(L)'
;MADRVCEWITITAQHDIHETSTPNGQAWVEILRALWARHDCEGYERTYWGRVLEERDKLWIWTSWETKQTYDSHKNTDQYRSLHNLLALLSNTLPSTSLLQFDHKWSYNKHLRSSWPSITMAYFTHPIPEDQRTRIRNIRGMWPSRRLLGDLAVYGGPARGFLLPSADNVVPTSGAPAEVYIFLDYWESPIREEEVRGPEELIDMQPGPPPLGDLKRLSTLFEEELREAGCVEKVVRHARFNALLEIRSPHEQAKGKSTEYDWETGRRERRERVRKIYGDEEDEEDEEFLQGLTISS
;
A
#
# COMPACT_ATOMS: atom_id res chain seq x y z
N MET A 1 8.37 -22.96 5.87
CA MET A 1 8.14 -21.51 5.70
C MET A 1 6.95 -21.33 4.76
N ALA A 2 6.36 -20.15 4.66
CA ALA A 2 5.34 -19.92 3.65
C ALA A 2 6.03 -19.78 2.28
N ASP A 3 5.61 -20.59 1.30
CA ASP A 3 6.20 -20.58 -0.05
C ASP A 3 5.51 -19.60 -1.00
N ARG A 4 4.49 -18.88 -0.51
CA ARG A 4 3.69 -17.93 -1.28
C ARG A 4 4.55 -16.77 -1.74
N VAL A 5 4.40 -16.40 -3.01
CA VAL A 5 5.09 -15.26 -3.60
C VAL A 5 4.10 -14.34 -4.29
N CYS A 6 4.36 -13.04 -4.23
CA CYS A 6 3.70 -12.05 -5.08
C CYS A 6 4.68 -11.63 -6.18
N GLU A 7 4.28 -11.82 -7.43
CA GLU A 7 4.90 -11.14 -8.55
C GLU A 7 4.45 -9.68 -8.56
N TRP A 8 5.43 -8.79 -8.45
CA TRP A 8 5.24 -7.35 -8.53
C TRP A 8 5.91 -6.84 -9.80
N ILE A 9 5.09 -6.54 -10.80
CA ILE A 9 5.53 -5.88 -12.04
C ILE A 9 5.32 -4.38 -11.90
N THR A 10 6.33 -3.59 -12.26
CA THR A 10 6.23 -2.14 -12.39
C THR A 10 6.45 -1.73 -13.86
N ILE A 11 5.56 -0.90 -14.38
CA ILE A 11 5.69 -0.24 -15.68
C ILE A 11 5.47 1.26 -15.56
N THR A 12 5.96 2.02 -16.54
CA THR A 12 5.71 3.46 -16.67
C THR A 12 4.74 3.67 -17.82
N ALA A 13 3.49 4.04 -17.54
CA ALA A 13 2.42 4.12 -18.53
C ALA A 13 1.75 5.51 -18.54
N GLN A 14 1.44 5.99 -19.75
CA GLN A 14 0.72 7.24 -19.99
C GLN A 14 -0.63 7.26 -19.26
N HIS A 15 -1.13 8.44 -18.91
CA HIS A 15 -2.36 8.58 -18.13
C HIS A 15 -3.63 8.10 -18.85
N ASP A 16 -3.61 8.06 -20.17
CA ASP A 16 -4.75 7.74 -21.04
C ASP A 16 -5.00 6.23 -21.21
N ILE A 17 -4.28 5.32 -20.53
CA ILE A 17 -4.57 3.88 -20.58
C ILE A 17 -6.00 3.52 -20.15
N HIS A 18 -6.68 4.44 -19.47
CA HIS A 18 -8.06 4.25 -19.03
C HIS A 18 -9.09 4.57 -20.13
N GLU A 19 -8.66 5.27 -21.18
CA GLU A 19 -9.49 5.70 -22.29
C GLU A 19 -9.48 4.64 -23.38
N THR A 20 -10.44 3.72 -23.35
CA THR A 20 -10.51 2.59 -24.30
C THR A 20 -10.59 2.98 -25.79
N SER A 21 -10.85 4.25 -26.09
CA SER A 21 -10.84 4.81 -27.45
C SER A 21 -9.42 5.16 -27.95
N THR A 22 -8.41 5.25 -27.08
CA THR A 22 -7.03 5.57 -27.47
C THR A 22 -6.23 4.30 -27.78
N PRO A 23 -5.13 4.40 -28.54
CA PRO A 23 -4.23 3.26 -28.76
C PRO A 23 -3.68 2.67 -27.46
N ASN A 24 -3.35 3.51 -26.48
CA ASN A 24 -2.86 3.07 -25.17
C ASN A 24 -3.94 2.35 -24.37
N GLY A 25 -5.18 2.83 -24.40
CA GLY A 25 -6.31 2.14 -23.77
C GLY A 25 -6.63 0.80 -24.42
N GLN A 26 -6.51 0.69 -25.74
CA GLN A 26 -6.65 -0.60 -26.45
C GLN A 26 -5.54 -1.58 -26.07
N ALA A 27 -4.29 -1.14 -26.06
CA ALA A 27 -3.15 -1.95 -25.62
C ALA A 27 -3.31 -2.41 -24.16
N TRP A 28 -3.79 -1.52 -23.28
CA TRP A 28 -4.08 -1.87 -21.89
C TRP A 28 -5.18 -2.92 -21.76
N VAL A 29 -6.24 -2.85 -22.58
CA VAL A 29 -7.27 -3.90 -22.64
C VAL A 29 -6.68 -5.26 -23.02
N GLU A 30 -5.75 -5.33 -23.99
CA GLU A 30 -5.07 -6.58 -24.33
C GLU A 30 -4.21 -7.11 -23.17
N ILE A 31 -3.51 -6.23 -22.45
CA ILE A 31 -2.75 -6.61 -21.25
C ILE A 31 -3.68 -7.15 -20.17
N LEU A 32 -4.82 -6.51 -19.92
CA LEU A 32 -5.81 -6.99 -18.95
C LEU A 32 -6.35 -8.38 -19.33
N ARG A 33 -6.57 -8.65 -20.64
CA ARG A 33 -6.94 -10.00 -21.12
C ARG A 33 -5.82 -11.01 -20.90
N ALA A 34 -4.58 -10.64 -21.19
CA ALA A 34 -3.43 -11.53 -20.98
C ALA A 34 -3.18 -11.84 -19.50
N LEU A 35 -3.33 -10.83 -18.63
CA LEU A 35 -3.33 -11.02 -17.18
C LEU A 35 -4.50 -11.90 -16.74
N TRP A 36 -5.67 -11.74 -17.34
CA TRP A 36 -6.87 -12.51 -17.00
C TRP A 36 -6.69 -13.98 -17.33
N ALA A 37 -6.12 -14.28 -18.50
CA ALA A 37 -5.82 -15.64 -18.91
C ALA A 37 -4.89 -16.39 -17.94
N ARG A 38 -4.23 -15.72 -16.98
CA ARG A 38 -3.44 -16.38 -15.92
C ARG A 38 -4.32 -17.11 -14.89
N HIS A 39 -5.63 -16.84 -14.84
CA HIS A 39 -6.52 -17.48 -13.86
C HIS A 39 -6.61 -19.00 -13.98
N ASP A 40 -6.31 -19.54 -15.16
CA ASP A 40 -6.26 -20.98 -15.43
C ASP A 40 -4.89 -21.60 -15.12
N CYS A 41 -3.88 -20.79 -14.76
CA CYS A 41 -2.55 -21.30 -14.44
C CYS A 41 -2.52 -21.94 -13.05
N GLU A 42 -1.77 -23.04 -12.92
CA GLU A 42 -1.57 -23.71 -11.64
C GLU A 42 -0.99 -22.76 -10.59
N GLY A 43 -1.55 -22.80 -9.38
CA GLY A 43 -1.12 -21.97 -8.26
C GLY A 43 -1.37 -20.47 -8.41
N TYR A 44 -2.08 -20.02 -9.46
CA TYR A 44 -2.57 -18.65 -9.53
C TYR A 44 -3.60 -18.41 -8.41
N GLU A 45 -3.48 -17.30 -7.69
CA GLU A 45 -4.49 -16.90 -6.71
C GLU A 45 -5.31 -15.70 -7.20
N ARG A 46 -4.68 -14.55 -7.41
CA ARG A 46 -5.35 -13.28 -7.79
C ARG A 46 -4.39 -12.30 -8.44
N THR A 47 -4.91 -11.43 -9.32
CA THR A 47 -4.17 -10.28 -9.85
C THR A 47 -4.87 -8.98 -9.50
N TYR A 48 -4.04 -8.00 -9.14
CA TYR A 48 -4.43 -6.63 -8.86
C TYR A 48 -3.58 -5.68 -9.68
N TRP A 49 -4.09 -4.49 -9.95
CA TRP A 49 -3.28 -3.43 -10.54
C TRP A 49 -3.74 -2.05 -10.06
N GLY A 50 -2.84 -1.08 -10.02
CA GLY A 50 -3.16 0.29 -9.62
C GLY A 50 -2.01 1.24 -9.94
N ARG A 51 -2.27 2.55 -10.05
CA ARG A 51 -1.17 3.52 -10.15
C ARG A 51 -0.63 3.85 -8.77
N VAL A 52 0.65 4.15 -8.75
CA VAL A 52 1.32 4.69 -7.58
C VAL A 52 0.93 6.16 -7.45
N LEU A 53 0.50 6.58 -6.26
CA LEU A 53 -0.03 7.93 -6.07
C LEU A 53 1.08 8.98 -6.06
N GLU A 54 2.23 8.64 -5.48
CA GLU A 54 3.43 9.49 -5.45
C GLU A 54 4.10 9.59 -6.83
N GLU A 55 3.89 8.60 -7.69
CA GLU A 55 4.56 8.46 -9.00
C GLU A 55 3.50 8.08 -10.03
N ARG A 56 2.70 9.07 -10.45
CA ARG A 56 1.43 8.83 -11.15
C ARG A 56 1.57 8.16 -12.51
N ASP A 57 2.75 8.21 -13.10
CA ASP A 57 3.13 7.51 -14.33
C ASP A 57 3.41 6.02 -14.08
N LYS A 58 3.74 5.61 -12.85
CA LYS A 58 3.98 4.23 -12.48
C LYS A 58 2.69 3.47 -12.24
N LEU A 59 2.63 2.30 -12.85
CA LEU A 59 1.58 1.30 -12.66
C LEU A 59 2.18 0.06 -12.01
N TRP A 60 1.55 -0.42 -10.95
CA TRP A 60 1.88 -1.69 -10.32
C TRP A 60 0.87 -2.75 -10.71
N ILE A 61 1.37 -3.94 -11.01
CA ILE A 61 0.58 -5.15 -11.24
C ILE A 61 1.08 -6.21 -10.28
N TRP A 62 0.19 -6.68 -9.41
CA TRP A 62 0.48 -7.64 -8.35
C TRP A 62 -0.26 -8.94 -8.63
N THR A 63 0.49 -9.98 -8.99
CA THR A 63 -0.06 -11.32 -9.17
C THR A 63 0.39 -12.22 -8.03
N SER A 64 -0.61 -12.78 -7.37
CA SER A 64 -0.51 -13.66 -6.21
C SER A 64 -0.33 -15.12 -6.64
N TRP A 65 0.70 -15.80 -6.15
CA TRP A 65 0.98 -17.21 -6.45
C TRP A 65 1.07 -18.06 -5.17
N GLU A 66 0.54 -19.27 -5.23
CA GLU A 66 0.52 -20.22 -4.11
C GLU A 66 1.94 -20.61 -3.67
N THR A 67 2.83 -20.82 -4.63
CA THR A 67 4.24 -21.16 -4.37
C THR A 67 5.18 -20.45 -5.36
N LYS A 68 6.45 -20.31 -4.98
CA LYS A 68 7.50 -19.90 -5.93
C LYS A 68 7.62 -20.87 -7.11
N GLN A 69 7.42 -22.16 -6.88
CA GLN A 69 7.53 -23.19 -7.93
C GLN A 69 6.47 -23.00 -9.02
N THR A 70 5.21 -22.75 -8.63
CA THR A 70 4.13 -22.52 -9.60
C THR A 70 4.35 -21.24 -10.39
N TYR A 71 4.85 -20.17 -9.74
CA TYR A 71 5.32 -18.98 -10.42
C TYR A 71 6.46 -19.27 -11.42
N ASP A 72 7.50 -20.00 -11.01
CA ASP A 72 8.66 -20.31 -11.87
C ASP A 72 8.23 -21.14 -13.09
N SER A 73 7.30 -22.09 -12.92
CA SER A 73 6.71 -22.84 -14.03
C SER A 73 6.00 -21.90 -15.02
N HIS A 74 5.17 -20.97 -14.51
CA HIS A 74 4.48 -19.98 -15.34
C HIS A 74 5.44 -19.02 -16.05
N LYS A 75 6.49 -18.55 -15.36
CA LYS A 75 7.50 -17.62 -15.89
C LYS A 75 8.15 -18.12 -17.18
N ASN A 76 8.25 -19.44 -17.35
CA ASN A 76 8.86 -20.07 -18.52
C ASN A 76 7.89 -20.30 -19.70
N THR A 77 6.62 -19.89 -19.59
CA THR A 77 5.59 -20.10 -20.61
C THR A 77 5.61 -19.03 -21.71
N ASP A 78 5.04 -19.34 -22.88
CA ASP A 78 4.80 -18.38 -23.95
C ASP A 78 3.82 -17.28 -23.55
N GLN A 79 2.85 -17.62 -22.70
CA GLN A 79 1.87 -16.67 -22.17
C GLN A 79 2.56 -15.60 -21.32
N TYR A 80 3.49 -16.00 -20.46
CA TYR A 80 4.30 -15.08 -19.67
C TYR A 80 5.12 -14.14 -20.54
N ARG A 81 5.87 -14.70 -21.49
CA ARG A 81 6.71 -13.93 -22.43
C ARG A 81 5.87 -12.95 -23.26
N SER A 82 4.72 -13.39 -23.75
CA SER A 82 3.80 -12.55 -24.53
C SER A 82 3.26 -11.38 -23.72
N LEU A 83 2.86 -11.62 -22.47
CA LEU A 83 2.42 -10.55 -21.57
C LEU A 83 3.55 -9.56 -21.28
N HIS A 84 4.77 -10.03 -21.01
CA HIS A 84 5.91 -9.13 -20.79
C HIS A 84 6.25 -8.29 -22.02
N ASN A 85 6.09 -8.84 -23.22
CA ASN A 85 6.23 -8.08 -24.47
C ASN A 85 5.13 -7.00 -24.59
N LEU A 86 3.88 -7.33 -24.30
CA LEU A 86 2.79 -6.34 -24.30
C LEU A 86 3.04 -5.22 -23.29
N LEU A 87 3.48 -5.57 -22.07
CA LEU A 87 3.85 -4.61 -21.03
C LEU A 87 5.01 -3.72 -21.47
N ALA A 88 6.03 -4.28 -22.12
CA ALA A 88 7.16 -3.53 -22.63
C ALA A 88 6.78 -2.58 -23.77
N LEU A 89 5.83 -2.96 -24.63
CA LEU A 89 5.33 -2.10 -25.70
C LEU A 89 4.49 -0.93 -25.18
N LEU A 90 3.74 -1.12 -24.09
CA LEU A 90 2.96 -0.05 -23.46
C LEU A 90 3.84 0.88 -22.60
N SER A 91 4.91 0.35 -22.03
CA SER A 91 5.71 1.05 -21.03
C SER A 91 6.76 1.96 -21.67
N ASN A 92 6.91 3.18 -21.15
CA ASN A 92 7.98 4.11 -21.55
C ASN A 92 9.37 3.64 -21.10
N THR A 93 9.43 2.73 -20.12
CA THR A 93 10.65 2.14 -19.58
C THR A 93 10.56 0.61 -19.62
N LEU A 94 11.70 -0.09 -19.56
CA LEU A 94 11.64 -1.55 -19.45
C LEU A 94 10.84 -1.95 -18.19
N PRO A 95 9.85 -2.85 -18.30
CA PRO A 95 9.15 -3.37 -17.13
C PRO A 95 10.12 -4.04 -16.16
N SER A 96 9.98 -3.77 -14.87
CA SER A 96 10.71 -4.48 -13.83
C SER A 96 9.81 -5.47 -13.12
N THR A 97 10.36 -6.63 -12.73
CA THR A 97 9.65 -7.65 -11.97
C THR A 97 10.41 -7.97 -10.70
N SER A 98 9.75 -7.78 -9.57
CA SER A 98 10.22 -8.22 -8.26
C SER A 98 9.35 -9.36 -7.74
N LEU A 99 9.93 -10.25 -6.94
CA LEU A 99 9.20 -11.31 -6.26
C LEU A 99 9.23 -11.04 -4.77
N LEU A 100 8.07 -10.77 -4.18
CA LEU A 100 7.92 -10.68 -2.72
C LEU A 100 7.62 -12.06 -2.16
N GLN A 101 8.50 -12.60 -1.31
CA GLN A 101 8.25 -13.83 -0.55
C GLN A 101 7.68 -13.46 0.83
N PHE A 102 6.45 -13.90 1.10
CA PHE A 102 5.76 -13.57 2.34
C PHE A 102 6.24 -14.43 3.51
N ASP A 103 6.30 -13.83 4.72
CA ASP A 103 6.70 -14.57 5.92
C ASP A 103 5.62 -15.58 6.39
N HIS A 104 4.36 -15.31 6.06
CA HIS A 104 3.21 -16.08 6.55
C HIS A 104 2.27 -16.48 5.42
N LYS A 105 1.54 -17.58 5.60
CA LYS A 105 0.54 -18.09 4.64
C LYS A 105 -0.73 -17.24 4.56
N TRP A 106 -0.83 -16.16 5.35
CA TRP A 106 -2.06 -15.39 5.48
C TRP A 106 -2.38 -14.63 4.19
N SER A 107 -3.67 -14.38 3.94
CA SER A 107 -4.18 -13.91 2.66
C SER A 107 -3.88 -12.42 2.41
N TYR A 108 -2.66 -12.17 1.92
CA TYR A 108 -2.15 -10.85 1.52
C TYR A 108 -3.00 -10.11 0.47
N ASN A 109 -3.83 -10.84 -0.27
CA ASN A 109 -4.74 -10.25 -1.25
C ASN A 109 -6.13 -9.91 -0.69
N LYS A 110 -6.44 -10.29 0.56
CA LYS A 110 -7.80 -10.23 1.11
C LYS A 110 -8.37 -8.81 1.16
N HIS A 111 -7.53 -7.82 1.46
CA HIS A 111 -7.97 -6.46 1.72
C HIS A 111 -7.55 -5.46 0.64
N LEU A 112 -6.66 -5.81 -0.30
CA LEU A 112 -6.10 -4.91 -1.31
C LEU A 112 -7.14 -4.07 -2.07
N ARG A 113 -8.33 -4.63 -2.32
CA ARG A 113 -9.42 -3.94 -3.01
C ARG A 113 -10.24 -3.03 -2.11
N SER A 114 -10.51 -3.47 -0.88
CA SER A 114 -11.43 -2.80 0.03
C SER A 114 -10.73 -1.82 0.97
N SER A 115 -9.41 -1.77 0.92
CA SER A 115 -8.58 -0.93 1.77
C SER A 115 -7.91 0.19 0.98
N TRP A 116 -7.17 1.01 1.72
CA TRP A 116 -6.10 1.87 1.25
C TRP A 116 -4.75 1.22 1.56
N PRO A 117 -4.12 0.52 0.61
CA PRO A 117 -2.84 -0.11 0.82
C PRO A 117 -1.70 0.90 0.94
N SER A 118 -0.98 0.83 2.05
CA SER A 118 0.30 1.49 2.24
C SER A 118 1.41 0.45 2.15
N ILE A 119 2.32 0.66 1.21
CA ILE A 119 3.48 -0.20 0.97
C ILE A 119 4.69 0.52 1.54
N THR A 120 5.18 0.06 2.68
CA THR A 120 6.47 0.50 3.22
C THR A 120 7.57 -0.44 2.73
N MET A 121 8.50 0.09 1.95
CA MET A 121 9.74 -0.56 1.53
C MET A 121 10.86 -0.12 2.49
N ALA A 122 11.38 -1.05 3.27
CA ALA A 122 12.55 -0.84 4.12
C ALA A 122 13.78 -1.45 3.46
N TYR A 123 14.79 -0.61 3.22
CA TYR A 123 16.04 -0.99 2.56
C TYR A 123 17.12 -1.22 3.61
N PHE A 124 17.85 -2.31 3.45
CA PHE A 124 18.97 -2.70 4.30
C PHE A 124 20.19 -2.98 3.43
N THR A 125 21.38 -2.76 3.98
CA THR A 125 22.62 -3.12 3.29
C THR A 125 22.69 -4.61 3.01
N HIS A 126 23.10 -4.99 1.80
CA HIS A 126 23.34 -6.38 1.44
C HIS A 126 24.80 -6.79 1.73
N PRO A 127 25.06 -7.99 2.28
CA PRO A 127 24.10 -8.99 2.76
C PRO A 127 23.62 -8.75 4.20
N ILE A 128 22.37 -9.14 4.50
CA ILE A 128 21.83 -9.16 5.87
C ILE A 128 22.10 -10.53 6.53
N PRO A 129 22.76 -10.59 7.69
CA PRO A 129 22.87 -11.79 8.53
C PRO A 129 21.50 -12.37 8.98
N GLU A 130 21.41 -13.69 9.21
CA GLU A 130 20.11 -14.34 9.50
C GLU A 130 19.49 -13.94 10.86
N ASP A 131 20.32 -13.63 11.85
CA ASP A 131 19.86 -13.07 13.14
C ASP A 131 19.23 -11.68 12.95
N GLN A 132 19.82 -10.85 12.09
CA GLN A 132 19.25 -9.55 11.71
C GLN A 132 17.98 -9.73 10.86
N ARG A 133 17.93 -10.69 9.92
CA ARG A 133 16.69 -11.03 9.20
C ARG A 133 15.57 -11.45 10.15
N THR A 134 15.90 -12.24 11.17
CA THR A 134 14.94 -12.62 12.21
C THR A 134 14.44 -11.41 12.99
N ARG A 135 15.33 -10.47 13.34
CA ARG A 135 14.94 -9.20 13.98
C ARG A 135 14.00 -8.38 13.08
N ILE A 136 14.30 -8.26 11.79
CA ILE A 136 13.47 -7.54 10.81
C ILE A 136 12.07 -8.15 10.72
N ARG A 137 11.96 -9.48 10.64
CA ARG A 137 10.65 -10.18 10.61
C ARG A 137 9.81 -9.96 11.88
N ASN A 138 10.47 -9.65 13.00
CA ASN A 138 9.81 -9.40 14.27
C ASN A 138 9.39 -7.94 14.49
N ILE A 139 9.76 -7.02 13.58
CA ILE A 139 9.28 -5.63 13.61
C ILE A 139 7.76 -5.62 13.54
N ARG A 140 7.13 -4.85 14.42
CA ARG A 140 5.69 -4.92 14.64
C ARG A 140 4.87 -4.47 13.42
N GLY A 141 5.38 -3.49 12.67
CA GLY A 141 4.65 -2.81 11.60
C GLY A 141 3.66 -1.76 12.11
N MET A 142 2.92 -1.13 11.19
CA MET A 142 2.01 -0.02 11.47
C MET A 142 0.58 -0.50 11.78
N TRP A 143 0.45 -1.44 12.72
CA TRP A 143 -0.84 -1.99 13.15
C TRP A 143 -1.29 -1.45 14.52
N PRO A 144 -2.18 -0.45 14.56
CA PRO A 144 -2.69 0.09 15.82
C PRO A 144 -3.70 -0.85 16.49
N SER A 145 -3.73 -0.83 17.83
CA SER A 145 -4.76 -1.52 18.60
C SER A 145 -6.08 -0.75 18.52
N ARG A 146 -7.19 -1.45 18.25
CA ARG A 146 -8.55 -0.88 18.30
C ARG A 146 -8.86 -0.20 19.64
N ARG A 147 -8.21 -0.63 20.73
CA ARG A 147 -8.35 -0.03 22.06
C ARG A 147 -7.80 1.40 22.14
N LEU A 148 -6.80 1.73 21.32
CA LEU A 148 -6.14 3.04 21.34
C LEU A 148 -6.90 4.09 20.52
N LEU A 149 -7.55 3.69 19.44
CA LEU A 149 -8.21 4.62 18.51
C LEU A 149 -9.74 4.62 18.60
N GLY A 150 -10.32 3.76 19.46
CA GLY A 150 -11.76 3.63 19.64
C GLY A 150 -12.52 2.92 18.50
N ASP A 151 -12.02 2.98 17.26
CA ASP A 151 -12.53 2.25 16.09
C ASP A 151 -11.39 1.60 15.26
N LEU A 152 -11.72 0.94 14.14
CA LEU A 152 -10.73 0.25 13.30
C LEU A 152 -10.01 1.26 12.39
N ALA A 153 -8.67 1.32 12.45
CA ALA A 153 -7.87 2.08 11.47
C ALA A 153 -7.37 1.22 10.31
N VAL A 154 -7.18 -0.08 10.55
CA VAL A 154 -6.71 -1.05 9.57
C VAL A 154 -7.57 -2.31 9.63
N TYR A 155 -7.70 -3.01 8.49
CA TYR A 155 -8.51 -4.23 8.39
C TYR A 155 -7.86 -5.49 8.97
N GLY A 156 -6.64 -5.39 9.51
CA GLY A 156 -5.92 -6.49 10.13
C GLY A 156 -4.42 -6.20 10.28
N GLY A 157 -3.66 -7.22 10.67
CA GLY A 157 -2.20 -7.13 10.66
C GLY A 157 -1.64 -7.04 9.23
N PRO A 158 -0.46 -6.43 9.06
CA PRO A 158 0.13 -6.25 7.74
C PRO A 158 0.53 -7.59 7.12
N ALA A 159 0.47 -7.66 5.78
CA ALA A 159 1.28 -8.65 5.09
C ALA A 159 2.70 -8.13 4.96
N ARG A 160 3.68 -9.03 5.01
CA ARG A 160 5.08 -8.65 5.03
C ARG A 160 5.97 -9.77 4.50
N GLY A 161 7.17 -9.39 4.09
CA GLY A 161 8.13 -10.34 3.55
C GLY A 161 9.32 -9.68 2.88
N PHE A 162 10.28 -10.50 2.47
CA PHE A 162 11.45 -10.05 1.73
C PHE A 162 11.18 -10.06 0.24
N LEU A 163 11.65 -9.03 -0.48
CA LEU A 163 11.89 -9.19 -1.91
C LEU A 163 13.01 -10.22 -2.10
N LEU A 164 12.78 -11.17 -2.99
CA LEU A 164 13.82 -12.10 -3.42
C LEU A 164 14.97 -11.30 -4.06
N PRO A 165 16.23 -11.77 -3.89
CA PRO A 165 17.38 -11.07 -4.44
C PRO A 165 17.23 -10.78 -5.93
N SER A 166 17.42 -9.52 -6.30
CA SER A 166 17.42 -9.02 -7.68
C SER A 166 18.50 -7.95 -7.81
N ALA A 167 19.10 -7.83 -9.00
CA ALA A 167 20.07 -6.76 -9.29
C ALA A 167 19.43 -5.36 -9.23
N ASP A 168 18.10 -5.29 -9.41
CA ASP A 168 17.34 -4.04 -9.35
C ASP A 168 17.03 -3.59 -7.92
N ASN A 169 17.28 -4.44 -6.92
CA ASN A 169 17.08 -4.09 -5.51
C ASN A 169 18.24 -3.21 -5.06
N VAL A 170 18.05 -1.90 -5.16
CA VAL A 170 19.03 -0.90 -4.75
C VAL A 170 18.44 0.13 -3.81
N VAL A 171 19.27 0.69 -2.92
CA VAL A 171 18.92 1.84 -2.09
C VAL A 171 18.65 3.04 -3.02
N PRO A 172 17.45 3.65 -3.00
CA PRO A 172 17.08 4.68 -3.98
C PRO A 172 18.03 5.88 -4.00
N THR A 173 18.52 6.32 -2.84
CA THR A 173 19.41 7.50 -2.75
C THR A 173 20.85 7.25 -3.20
N SER A 174 21.37 6.04 -3.00
CA SER A 174 22.79 5.73 -3.23
C SER A 174 23.05 4.79 -4.40
N GLY A 175 22.02 4.09 -4.90
CA GLY A 175 22.15 3.03 -5.90
C GLY A 175 22.89 1.78 -5.39
N ALA A 176 23.23 1.70 -4.10
CA ALA A 176 23.92 0.57 -3.53
C ALA A 176 23.00 -0.68 -3.49
N PRO A 177 23.53 -1.89 -3.71
CA PRO A 177 22.76 -3.13 -3.57
C PRO A 177 22.09 -3.24 -2.20
N ALA A 178 20.82 -3.60 -2.20
CA ALA A 178 20.00 -3.65 -1.00
C ALA A 178 19.22 -4.96 -0.90
N GLU A 179 18.95 -5.34 0.34
CA GLU A 179 17.87 -6.25 0.64
C GLU A 179 16.65 -5.43 1.08
N VAL A 180 15.49 -5.77 0.54
CA VAL A 180 14.26 -4.99 0.74
C VAL A 180 13.25 -5.83 1.50
N TYR A 181 12.76 -5.30 2.61
CA TYR A 181 11.67 -5.88 3.37
C TYR A 181 10.42 -5.00 3.22
N ILE A 182 9.31 -5.64 2.89
CA ILE A 182 8.05 -4.96 2.57
C ILE A 182 7.08 -5.12 3.74
N PHE A 183 6.42 -4.02 4.12
CA PHE A 183 5.21 -4.03 4.93
C PHE A 183 4.05 -3.51 4.08
N LEU A 184 2.95 -4.26 4.07
CA LEU A 184 1.71 -3.94 3.39
C LEU A 184 0.61 -3.78 4.42
N ASP A 185 0.33 -2.53 4.77
CA ASP A 185 -0.71 -2.14 5.71
C ASP A 185 -2.04 -1.88 4.97
N TYR A 186 -3.16 -2.36 5.52
CA TYR A 186 -4.49 -2.26 4.92
C TYR A 186 -5.35 -1.22 5.64
N TRP A 187 -5.07 0.06 5.41
CA TRP A 187 -5.81 1.15 6.04
C TRP A 187 -7.27 1.17 5.60
N GLU A 188 -8.16 1.57 6.49
CA GLU A 188 -9.56 1.79 6.13
C GLU A 188 -9.68 2.95 5.12
N SER A 189 -8.90 4.01 5.34
CA SER A 189 -8.80 5.16 4.47
C SER A 189 -7.45 5.87 4.63
N PRO A 190 -7.06 6.75 3.69
CA PRO A 190 -5.87 7.59 3.82
C PRO A 190 -5.90 8.47 5.06
N ILE A 191 -7.08 8.89 5.52
CA ILE A 191 -7.22 9.72 6.71
C ILE A 191 -6.85 8.93 7.98
N ARG A 192 -7.23 7.64 8.05
CA ARG A 192 -6.84 6.80 9.19
C ARG A 192 -5.33 6.56 9.22
N GLU A 193 -4.70 6.46 8.06
CA GLU A 193 -3.25 6.43 7.96
C GLU A 193 -2.62 7.75 8.43
N GLU A 194 -3.16 8.89 7.97
CA GLU A 194 -2.72 10.23 8.37
C GLU A 194 -2.81 10.43 9.89
N GLU A 195 -3.91 10.02 10.54
CA GLU A 195 -4.07 10.15 11.99
C GLU A 195 -3.03 9.34 12.78
N VAL A 196 -2.61 8.18 12.25
CA VAL A 196 -1.64 7.30 12.93
C VAL A 196 -0.19 7.65 12.60
N ARG A 197 0.08 8.13 11.38
CA ARG A 197 1.42 8.51 10.91
C ARG A 197 1.76 9.99 11.14
N GLY A 198 0.76 10.85 11.26
CA GLY A 198 0.88 12.31 11.27
C GLY A 198 1.57 12.90 12.52
N PRO A 199 1.60 14.23 12.66
CA PRO A 199 2.27 14.93 13.76
C PRO A 199 1.57 14.76 15.13
N GLU A 200 2.35 14.89 16.21
CA GLU A 200 2.03 14.60 17.63
C GLU A 200 0.73 15.20 18.17
N GLU A 201 0.26 16.29 17.57
CA GLU A 201 -0.88 17.08 18.02
C GLU A 201 -2.25 16.49 17.63
N LEU A 202 -2.30 15.52 16.70
CA LEU A 202 -3.57 15.00 16.13
C LEU A 202 -4.23 13.82 16.87
N ILE A 203 -3.64 13.32 17.96
CA ILE A 203 -4.24 12.23 18.75
C ILE A 203 -4.68 12.81 20.08
N ASP A 204 -5.93 13.25 20.14
CA ASP A 204 -6.59 13.55 21.39
C ASP A 204 -6.92 12.21 22.08
N MET A 205 -5.97 11.71 22.87
CA MET A 205 -6.20 10.51 23.67
C MET A 205 -7.13 10.93 24.82
N GLN A 206 -8.33 10.32 24.82
CA GLN A 206 -9.42 10.45 25.79
C GLN A 206 -9.09 11.12 27.15
N PRO A 207 -10.05 11.87 27.74
CA PRO A 207 -9.90 12.43 29.07
C PRO A 207 -9.71 11.31 30.11
N GLY A 208 -8.48 11.09 30.52
CA GLY A 208 -8.08 10.07 31.49
C GLY A 208 -6.59 10.20 31.81
N PRO A 209 -6.15 9.79 33.01
CA PRO A 209 -4.75 9.88 33.37
C PRO A 209 -3.92 8.99 32.42
N PRO A 210 -2.83 9.50 31.83
CA PRO A 210 -2.01 8.71 30.92
C PRO A 210 -1.47 7.48 31.67
N PRO A 211 -1.47 6.27 31.07
CA PRO A 211 -0.77 5.13 31.65
C PRO A 211 0.70 5.49 31.89
N LEU A 212 1.23 5.10 33.06
CA LEU A 212 2.62 5.34 33.44
C LEU A 212 3.59 4.77 32.38
N GLY A 213 4.15 5.67 31.57
CA GLY A 213 5.14 5.41 30.53
C GLY A 213 5.01 6.45 29.42
N ASP A 214 6.12 6.80 28.78
CA ASP A 214 6.09 7.67 27.59
C ASP A 214 5.33 6.94 26.48
N LEU A 215 4.07 7.31 26.26
CA LEU A 215 3.25 6.79 25.17
C LEU A 215 3.86 7.24 23.84
N LYS A 216 4.71 6.40 23.25
CA LYS A 216 5.25 6.65 21.91
C LYS A 216 4.18 6.39 20.85
N ARG A 217 4.12 7.25 19.83
CA ARG A 217 3.34 6.99 18.63
C ARG A 217 3.80 5.72 17.94
N LEU A 218 2.85 5.07 17.27
CA LEU A 218 3.14 3.85 16.52
C LEU A 218 4.14 4.08 15.39
N SER A 219 4.05 5.23 14.70
CA SER A 219 5.01 5.64 13.67
C SER A 219 6.42 5.78 14.22
N THR A 220 6.58 6.48 15.35
CA THR A 220 7.87 6.66 16.04
C THR A 220 8.47 5.32 16.44
N LEU A 221 7.68 4.45 17.08
CA LEU A 221 8.14 3.11 17.46
C LEU A 221 8.59 2.30 16.24
N PHE A 222 7.80 2.32 15.17
CA PHE A 222 8.13 1.61 13.93
C PHE A 222 9.42 2.11 13.27
N GLU A 223 9.64 3.43 13.28
CA GLU A 223 10.88 4.03 12.78
C GLU A 223 12.10 3.68 13.63
N GLU A 224 11.95 3.68 14.95
CA GLU A 224 12.99 3.24 15.88
C GLU A 224 13.33 1.77 15.64
N GLU A 225 12.33 0.88 15.57
CA GLU A 225 12.53 -0.56 15.31
C GLU A 225 13.26 -0.80 13.98
N LEU A 226 12.87 -0.09 12.90
CA LEU A 226 13.54 -0.18 11.60
C LEU A 226 14.99 0.26 11.67
N ARG A 227 15.25 1.42 12.28
CA ARG A 227 16.61 1.97 12.43
C ARG A 227 17.50 1.05 13.27
N GLU A 228 16.98 0.54 14.38
CA GLU A 228 17.70 -0.41 15.23
C GLU A 228 17.97 -1.74 14.54
N ALA A 229 17.10 -2.15 13.60
CA ALA A 229 17.31 -3.29 12.73
C ALA A 229 18.27 -2.99 11.56
N GLY A 230 18.85 -1.80 11.46
CA GLY A 230 19.83 -1.42 10.44
C GLY A 230 19.22 -0.95 9.12
N CYS A 231 17.97 -0.50 9.12
CA CYS A 231 17.35 0.10 7.94
C CYS A 231 18.11 1.37 7.55
N VAL A 232 18.55 1.46 6.29
CA VAL A 232 19.28 2.61 5.76
C VAL A 232 18.38 3.60 5.05
N GLU A 233 17.27 3.13 4.49
CA GLU A 233 16.28 3.98 3.81
C GLU A 233 14.90 3.36 3.93
N LYS A 234 13.87 4.20 4.10
CA LYS A 234 12.47 3.80 4.14
C LYS A 234 11.71 4.61 3.10
N VAL A 235 10.97 3.91 2.25
CA VAL A 235 10.10 4.52 1.25
C VAL A 235 8.68 4.03 1.48
N VAL A 236 7.73 4.96 1.58
CA VAL A 236 6.29 4.65 1.65
C VAL A 236 5.65 5.04 0.34
N ARG A 237 4.76 4.17 -0.15
CA ARG A 237 4.01 4.36 -1.39
C ARG A 237 2.58 3.86 -1.23
N HIS A 238 1.69 4.46 -1.99
CA HIS A 238 0.28 4.11 -1.96
C HIS A 238 -0.21 3.78 -3.37
N ALA A 239 -1.08 2.78 -3.46
CA ALA A 239 -1.74 2.41 -4.70
C ALA A 239 -3.16 1.94 -4.42
N ARG A 240 -4.13 2.47 -5.18
CA ARG A 240 -5.51 1.97 -5.13
C ARG A 240 -5.67 0.84 -6.14
N PHE A 241 -5.75 -0.38 -5.65
CA PHE A 241 -5.76 -1.56 -6.49
C PHE A 241 -7.16 -1.94 -6.98
N ASN A 242 -7.25 -2.22 -8.27
CA ASN A 242 -8.37 -2.85 -8.94
C ASN A 242 -8.12 -4.36 -9.04
N ALA A 243 -9.11 -5.18 -8.68
CA ALA A 243 -9.01 -6.64 -8.79
C ALA A 243 -9.41 -7.10 -10.19
N LEU A 244 -8.66 -8.04 -10.76
CA LEU A 244 -8.91 -8.55 -12.11
C LEU A 244 -10.10 -9.54 -12.19
N LEU A 245 -10.50 -10.16 -11.07
CA LEU A 245 -11.34 -11.37 -11.02
C LEU A 245 -12.86 -11.20 -11.04
N GLU A 246 -13.38 -9.99 -10.99
CA GLU A 246 -14.82 -9.81 -10.74
C GLU A 246 -15.61 -9.19 -11.89
N ILE A 247 -15.01 -9.08 -13.08
CA ILE A 247 -15.62 -8.34 -14.19
C ILE A 247 -15.55 -9.15 -15.48
N ARG A 248 -16.71 -9.41 -16.09
CA ARG A 248 -16.87 -10.14 -17.36
C ARG A 248 -16.35 -9.35 -18.58
N SER A 249 -15.83 -8.14 -18.40
CA SER A 249 -15.47 -7.17 -19.43
C SER A 249 -14.15 -6.43 -19.12
N PRO A 250 -13.04 -6.75 -19.82
CA PRO A 250 -11.78 -6.00 -19.76
C PRO A 250 -11.94 -4.51 -20.08
N HIS A 251 -12.93 -4.13 -20.89
CA HIS A 251 -13.21 -2.73 -21.21
C HIS A 251 -13.74 -1.94 -20.01
N GLU A 252 -14.54 -2.56 -19.15
CA GLU A 252 -15.00 -1.92 -17.91
C GLU A 252 -13.85 -1.73 -16.92
N GLN A 253 -12.91 -2.68 -16.88
CA GLN A 253 -11.70 -2.55 -16.07
C GLN A 253 -10.77 -1.45 -16.57
N ALA A 254 -10.56 -1.35 -17.89
CA ALA A 254 -9.75 -0.27 -18.44
C ALA A 254 -10.32 1.10 -18.04
N LYS A 255 -11.65 1.28 -18.08
CA LYS A 255 -12.33 2.50 -17.60
C LYS A 255 -12.14 2.77 -16.10
N GLY A 256 -11.76 1.77 -15.31
CA GLY A 256 -11.44 1.93 -13.90
C GLY A 256 -10.29 2.91 -13.74
N LYS A 257 -10.60 4.14 -13.32
CA LYS A 257 -9.57 5.15 -13.07
C LYS A 257 -8.72 4.72 -11.88
N SER A 258 -7.40 4.93 -11.96
CA SER A 258 -6.63 5.08 -10.74
C SER A 258 -7.16 6.33 -10.04
N THR A 259 -7.89 6.13 -8.96
CA THR A 259 -8.64 7.20 -8.33
C THR A 259 -7.71 7.98 -7.41
N GLU A 260 -7.59 9.28 -7.66
CA GLU A 260 -7.06 10.20 -6.66
C GLU A 260 -8.02 10.26 -5.48
N TYR A 261 -7.47 10.30 -4.27
CA TYR A 261 -8.29 10.43 -3.08
C TYR A 261 -8.61 11.90 -2.82
N ASP A 262 -9.89 12.20 -2.60
CA ASP A 262 -10.33 13.51 -2.13
C ASP A 262 -10.12 13.61 -0.62
N TRP A 263 -9.01 14.23 -0.24
CA TRP A 263 -8.59 14.41 1.16
C TRP A 263 -9.58 15.24 1.97
N GLU A 264 -10.15 16.31 1.39
CA GLU A 264 -11.06 17.20 2.11
C GLU A 264 -12.38 16.50 2.42
N THR A 265 -12.92 15.80 1.43
CA THR A 265 -14.12 14.95 1.63
C THR A 265 -13.84 13.86 2.66
N GLY A 266 -12.69 13.18 2.56
CA GLY A 266 -12.28 12.16 3.53
C GLY A 266 -12.20 12.68 4.97
N ARG A 267 -11.58 13.84 5.18
CA ARG A 267 -11.47 14.47 6.52
C ARG A 267 -12.83 14.90 7.06
N ARG A 268 -13.72 15.41 6.20
CA ARG A 268 -15.10 15.76 6.59
C ARG A 268 -15.88 14.52 7.03
N GLU A 269 -15.89 13.46 6.22
CA GLU A 269 -16.54 12.19 6.55
C GLU A 269 -16.01 11.58 7.84
N ARG A 270 -14.69 11.71 8.09
CA ARG A 270 -14.07 11.25 9.33
C ARG A 270 -14.58 12.04 10.54
N ARG A 271 -14.60 13.38 10.48
CA ARG A 271 -15.13 14.24 11.56
C ARG A 271 -16.59 13.92 11.88
N GLU A 272 -17.43 13.79 10.85
CA GLU A 272 -18.84 13.40 11.02
C GLU A 272 -18.99 12.03 11.70
N ARG A 273 -18.15 11.06 11.34
CA ARG A 273 -18.16 9.73 11.96
C ARG A 273 -17.72 9.79 13.42
N VAL A 274 -16.65 10.52 13.74
CA VAL A 274 -16.19 10.71 15.13
C VAL A 274 -17.29 11.33 15.97
N ARG A 275 -17.88 12.46 15.50
CA ARG A 275 -19.02 13.12 16.14
C ARG A 275 -20.19 12.15 16.39
N LYS A 276 -20.52 11.30 15.42
CA LYS A 276 -21.60 10.32 15.57
C LYS A 276 -21.31 9.21 16.59
N ILE A 277 -20.06 8.77 16.71
CA ILE A 277 -19.68 7.66 17.60
C ILE A 277 -19.44 8.15 19.03
N TYR A 278 -18.84 9.33 19.19
CA TYR A 278 -18.34 9.82 20.48
C TYR A 278 -19.14 11.02 21.03
N GLY A 279 -20.03 11.62 20.24
CA GLY A 279 -20.74 12.86 20.60
C GLY A 279 -19.84 14.09 20.47
N ASP A 280 -20.41 15.24 20.13
CA ASP A 280 -19.76 16.52 20.44
C ASP A 280 -19.90 16.72 21.97
N GLU A 281 -18.80 16.94 22.68
CA GLU A 281 -18.83 17.98 23.71
C GLU A 281 -19.01 19.28 22.92
N GLU A 282 -20.04 20.03 23.26
CA GLU A 282 -20.39 21.29 22.61
C GLU A 282 -19.13 22.17 22.49
N ASP A 283 -18.72 22.49 21.26
CA ASP A 283 -17.98 23.72 21.02
C ASP A 283 -18.96 24.85 21.38
N GLU A 284 -19.05 25.19 22.67
CA GLU A 284 -19.72 26.40 23.13
C GLU A 284 -19.10 27.55 22.35
N GLU A 285 -19.98 28.25 21.64
CA GLU A 285 -19.71 29.37 20.77
C GLU A 285 -18.87 30.43 21.49
N ASP A 286 -17.57 30.49 21.20
CA ASP A 286 -16.74 31.70 21.40
C ASP A 286 -17.13 32.82 20.38
N GLU A 287 -18.42 32.94 20.04
CA GLU A 287 -18.98 34.05 19.25
C GLU A 287 -19.65 35.14 20.11
N GLU A 288 -19.61 35.07 21.44
CA GLU A 288 -20.16 36.12 22.31
C GLU A 288 -19.14 37.11 22.90
N PHE A 289 -17.84 37.04 22.53
CA PHE A 289 -16.83 38.01 23.01
C PHE A 289 -16.52 39.17 22.04
N LEU A 290 -17.15 39.21 20.85
CA LEU A 290 -16.97 40.31 19.88
C LEU A 290 -18.19 41.24 19.71
N GLN A 291 -19.22 41.13 20.56
CA GLN A 291 -20.31 42.12 20.62
C GLN A 291 -20.20 43.14 21.78
N GLY A 292 -19.13 43.09 22.57
CA GLY A 292 -18.89 44.03 23.68
C GLY A 292 -18.10 45.31 23.35
N LEU A 293 -17.58 45.45 22.12
CA LEU A 293 -16.74 46.59 21.73
C LEU A 293 -17.33 47.36 20.54
N THR A 294 -18.57 47.81 20.69
CA THR A 294 -19.08 48.96 19.93
C THR A 294 -19.69 50.01 20.87
N ILE A 295 -18.91 51.08 21.04
CA ILE A 295 -19.36 52.47 21.19
C ILE A 295 -20.13 52.80 22.49
N SER A 296 -19.40 53.21 23.52
CA SER A 296 -19.87 54.25 24.45
C SER A 296 -19.38 55.61 23.95
N SER A 297 -20.32 56.45 23.55
CA SER A 297 -20.20 57.90 23.42
C SER A 297 -20.23 58.59 24.78
#